data_AF-A0A0S7EX04-F1
#
_entry.id   AF-A0A0S7EX04-F1
#
_cell.length_a   1.000
_cell.length_b   1.000
_cell.length_c   1.000
_cell.angle_alpha   90.00
_cell.angle_beta   90.00
_cell.angle_gamma   90.00
#
_symmetry.space_group_name_H-M   'P 1'
#
loop_
_entity.id
_entity.type
_entity.pdbx_description
1 polymer ?
#
loop_
_entity_poly.entity_id
_entity_poly.type
_entity_poly.pdbx_seq_one_letter_code
_entity_poly.pdbx_strand_id
1 'polypeptide(L)'
;MFKFILPVGSGSSLCRDCVSERCRVLRLKKQLDEDYKEISNLVKRATSDGYWVSKPSLRSWRQLALEQLEEDEEESKHSNGQTNGQGPHINNKFGMEANVGTEDETKTFNEDIVCTHGALSILETERKLVSTEVWTKLREYFPRAPEFTHMQEPCRQCLTLEQEEKDNEAVSKMMALEQKNQLLNLFHEKNRPVLTKWPQVKRRAVDCEAFNFQFF
;
A
#
# COMPACT_ATOMS: atom_id res chain seq x y z
N MET A 1 -33.73 62.38 9.55
CA MET A 1 -32.46 61.64 9.75
C MET A 1 -32.38 61.35 11.24
N PHE A 2 -32.39 60.13 11.74
CA PHE A 2 -31.48 59.02 11.46
C PHE A 2 -32.23 57.68 11.44
N LYS A 3 -32.06 56.92 10.36
CA LYS A 3 -32.35 55.48 10.34
C LYS A 3 -31.18 54.80 11.02
N PHE A 4 -31.40 54.20 12.19
CA PHE A 4 -30.49 53.17 12.69
C PHE A 4 -30.74 51.91 11.85
N ILE A 5 -29.86 51.69 10.88
CA ILE A 5 -29.69 50.40 10.24
C ILE A 5 -28.98 49.54 11.28
N LEU A 6 -29.71 48.67 11.96
CA LEU A 6 -29.08 47.56 12.67
C LEU A 6 -28.59 46.56 11.60
N PRO A 7 -27.34 46.09 11.69
CA PRO A 7 -26.85 45.06 10.78
C PRO A 7 -27.64 43.78 11.06
N VAL A 8 -28.17 43.18 9.99
CA VAL A 8 -28.61 41.78 9.99
C VAL A 8 -27.35 40.94 10.21
N GLY A 9 -27.02 40.73 11.48
CA GLY A 9 -26.13 39.65 11.87
C GLY A 9 -26.86 38.36 11.59
N SER A 10 -26.31 37.53 10.70
CA SER A 10 -26.69 36.14 10.54
C SER A 10 -26.35 35.37 11.82
N GLY A 11 -27.11 35.61 12.89
CA GLY A 11 -27.13 34.77 14.07
C GLY A 11 -28.07 33.61 13.78
N SER A 12 -27.56 32.56 13.13
CA SER A 12 -28.31 31.32 12.98
C SER A 12 -28.59 30.78 14.38
N SER A 13 -29.82 30.91 14.88
CA SER A 13 -30.23 30.20 16.09
C SER A 13 -30.23 28.71 15.77
N LEU A 14 -29.28 27.99 16.36
CA LEU A 14 -29.20 26.54 16.23
C LEU A 14 -30.34 25.90 17.01
N CYS A 15 -30.96 24.86 16.47
CA CYS A 15 -31.90 24.05 17.23
C CYS A 15 -31.15 23.20 18.27
N ARG A 16 -31.89 22.58 19.20
CA ARG A 16 -31.33 21.70 20.23
C ARG A 16 -30.45 20.61 19.62
N ASP A 17 -30.90 19.98 18.53
CA ASP A 17 -30.19 18.86 17.92
C ASP A 17 -28.90 19.33 17.23
N CYS A 18 -28.91 20.49 16.55
CA CYS A 18 -27.69 21.09 16.01
C CYS A 18 -26.67 21.47 17.10
N VAL A 19 -27.13 21.95 18.27
CA VAL A 19 -26.24 22.24 19.40
C VAL A 19 -25.71 20.94 20.01
N SER A 20 -26.57 19.94 20.22
CA SER A 20 -26.18 18.62 20.72
C SER A 20 -25.15 17.96 19.82
N GLU A 21 -25.33 18.03 18.51
CA GLU A 21 -24.41 17.45 17.54
C GLU A 21 -23.06 18.18 17.55
N ARG A 22 -23.05 19.52 17.50
CA ARG A 22 -21.81 20.29 17.63
C ARG A 22 -21.09 20.00 18.96
N CYS A 23 -21.83 19.85 20.05
CA CYS A 23 -21.24 19.48 21.34
C CYS A 23 -20.71 18.04 21.35
N ARG A 24 -21.36 17.10 20.66
CA ARG A 24 -20.90 15.72 20.48
C ARG A 24 -19.54 15.72 19.78
N VAL A 25 -19.44 16.38 18.64
CA VAL A 25 -18.21 16.52 17.85
C VAL A 25 -17.09 17.18 18.66
N LEU A 26 -17.37 18.29 19.35
CA LEU A 26 -16.36 18.98 20.17
C LEU A 26 -15.81 18.09 21.29
N ARG A 27 -16.67 17.27 21.92
CA ARG A 27 -16.24 16.32 22.95
C ARG A 27 -15.40 15.19 22.35
N LEU A 28 -15.81 14.65 21.21
CA LEU A 28 -15.06 13.59 20.51
C LEU A 28 -13.69 14.10 20.05
N LYS A 29 -13.60 15.30 19.47
CA LYS A 29 -12.31 15.91 19.10
C LYS A 29 -11.39 16.09 20.31
N LYS A 30 -11.93 16.51 21.45
CA LYS A 30 -11.17 16.60 22.70
C LYS A 30 -10.69 15.23 23.20
N GLN A 31 -11.57 14.22 23.20
CA GLN A 31 -11.23 12.85 23.59
C GLN A 31 -10.11 12.29 22.71
N LEU A 32 -10.20 12.52 21.40
CA LEU A 32 -9.18 12.12 20.44
C LEU A 32 -7.82 12.74 20.73
N ASP A 33 -7.76 14.01 21.14
CA ASP A 33 -6.53 14.68 21.56
C ASP A 33 -5.92 14.08 22.84
N GLU A 34 -6.75 13.67 23.79
CA GLU A 34 -6.34 13.02 25.03
C GLU A 34 -5.79 11.61 24.74
N ASP A 35 -6.54 10.80 24.00
CA ASP A 35 -6.14 9.46 23.57
C ASP A 35 -4.90 9.49 22.69
N TYR A 36 -4.72 10.50 21.83
CA TYR A 36 -3.51 10.69 21.04
C TYR A 36 -2.25 10.78 21.90
N LYS A 37 -2.30 11.57 22.97
CA LYS A 37 -1.17 11.71 23.90
C LYS A 37 -0.94 10.41 24.65
N GLU A 38 -2.02 9.78 25.10
CA GLU A 38 -1.96 8.53 25.85
C GLU A 38 -1.36 7.41 24.99
N ILE A 39 -1.97 7.09 23.86
CA ILE A 39 -1.48 6.08 22.90
C ILE A 39 -0.03 6.35 22.51
N SER A 40 0.34 7.61 22.23
CA SER A 40 1.73 7.96 21.91
C SER A 40 2.73 7.62 23.03
N ASN A 41 2.30 7.70 24.28
CA ASN A 41 3.12 7.30 25.43
C ASN A 41 3.12 5.78 25.62
N LEU A 42 1.96 5.13 25.47
CA LEU A 42 1.81 3.68 25.59
C LEU A 42 2.65 2.94 24.53
N VAL A 43 2.60 3.39 23.27
CA VAL A 43 3.30 2.80 22.11
C VAL A 43 4.82 2.85 22.24
N LYS A 44 5.37 3.74 23.07
CA LYS A 44 6.82 3.80 23.36
C LYS A 44 7.26 2.68 24.30
N ARG A 45 6.35 2.10 25.07
CA ARG A 45 6.65 0.98 25.97
C ARG A 45 6.80 -0.29 25.14
N ALA A 46 7.85 -1.06 25.39
CA ALA A 46 7.99 -2.37 24.79
C ALA A 46 6.92 -3.31 25.36
N THR A 47 6.36 -4.16 24.51
CA THR A 47 5.40 -5.20 24.90
C THR A 47 5.80 -6.51 24.25
N SER A 48 5.60 -7.62 24.96
CA SER A 48 5.82 -8.97 24.44
C SER A 48 4.52 -9.65 23.98
N ASP A 49 3.38 -9.07 24.36
CA ASP A 49 2.04 -9.55 24.07
C ASP A 49 1.18 -8.37 23.57
N GLY A 50 0.19 -8.68 22.73
CA GLY A 50 -0.75 -7.73 22.18
C GLY A 50 -1.06 -8.00 20.71
N TYR A 51 -1.15 -6.93 19.93
CA TYR A 51 -1.71 -6.93 18.58
C TYR A 51 -0.77 -6.29 17.58
N TRP A 52 -0.74 -6.82 16.36
CA TRP A 52 -0.03 -6.24 15.24
C TRP A 52 -0.85 -5.12 14.62
N VAL A 53 -0.21 -3.96 14.50
CA VAL A 53 -0.77 -2.79 13.81
C VAL A 53 0.17 -2.27 12.74
N SER A 54 -0.39 -1.79 11.63
CA SER A 54 0.32 -1.08 10.57
C SER A 54 1.00 0.17 11.13
N LYS A 55 2.31 0.33 10.87
CA LYS A 55 3.07 1.54 11.22
C LYS A 55 2.55 2.78 10.48
N PRO A 56 2.23 2.74 9.17
CA PRO A 56 1.52 3.83 8.50
C PRO A 56 0.22 4.21 9.19
N SER A 57 -0.70 3.25 9.37
CA SER A 57 -1.98 3.46 10.02
C SER A 57 -1.81 4.02 11.44
N LEU A 58 -0.88 3.49 12.24
CA LEU A 58 -0.59 3.98 13.59
C LEU A 58 0.02 5.39 13.61
N ARG A 59 0.62 5.88 12.53
CA ARG A 59 1.10 7.27 12.46
C ARG A 59 -0.01 8.25 12.12
N SER A 60 -0.94 7.85 11.26
CA SER A 60 -2.05 8.68 10.78
C SER A 60 -3.40 8.38 11.44
N TRP A 61 -3.47 7.50 12.45
CA TRP A 61 -4.73 7.05 13.05
C TRP A 61 -5.62 8.19 13.54
N ARG A 62 -5.02 9.24 14.10
CA ARG A 62 -5.76 10.42 14.55
C ARG A 62 -6.45 11.12 13.37
N GLN A 63 -5.77 11.23 12.24
CA GLN A 63 -6.34 11.82 11.03
C GLN A 63 -7.47 10.93 10.49
N LEU A 64 -7.24 9.62 10.40
CA LEU A 64 -8.26 8.66 9.97
C LEU A 64 -9.53 8.71 10.84
N ALA A 65 -9.37 8.87 12.16
CA ALA A 65 -10.50 9.02 13.08
C ALA A 65 -11.22 10.38 12.92
N LEU A 66 -10.52 11.45 12.55
CA LEU A 66 -11.14 12.75 12.27
C LEU A 66 -11.95 12.71 10.98
N GLU A 67 -11.41 12.10 9.92
CA GLU A 67 -12.09 11.96 8.62
C GLU A 67 -13.42 11.22 8.76
N GLN A 68 -13.46 10.14 9.57
CA GLN A 68 -14.70 9.42 9.88
C GLN A 68 -15.76 10.29 10.59
N LEU A 69 -15.33 11.20 11.48
CA LEU A 69 -16.26 12.12 12.15
C LEU A 69 -16.81 13.20 11.19
N GLU A 70 -16.04 13.60 10.19
CA GLU A 70 -16.43 14.60 9.20
C GLU A 70 -17.36 14.01 8.12
N GLU A 71 -17.14 12.76 7.72
CA GLU A 71 -18.05 12.01 6.83
C GLU A 71 -19.45 11.84 7.46
N ASP A 72 -19.51 11.49 8.77
CA ASP A 72 -20.76 11.43 9.53
C ASP A 72 -21.50 12.80 9.56
N GLU A 73 -20.75 13.91 9.65
CA GLU A 73 -21.32 15.26 9.63
C GLU A 73 -21.93 15.63 8.27
N GLU A 74 -21.30 15.24 7.16
CA GLU A 74 -21.79 15.54 5.80
C GLU A 74 -22.95 14.62 5.39
N GLU A 75 -22.95 13.34 5.77
CA GLU A 75 -24.08 12.43 5.52
C GLU A 75 -25.36 12.91 6.25
N SER A 76 -25.20 13.46 7.46
CA SER A 76 -26.31 14.04 8.23
C SER A 76 -26.93 15.30 7.60
N LYS A 77 -26.17 16.02 6.75
CA LYS A 77 -26.65 17.21 6.01
C LYS A 77 -27.37 16.85 4.70
N HIS A 78 -27.06 15.71 4.09
CA HIS A 78 -27.60 15.30 2.79
C HIS A 78 -28.97 14.59 2.86
N SER A 79 -29.44 14.17 4.04
CA SER A 79 -30.72 13.47 4.18
C SER A 79 -31.97 14.38 4.21
N ASN A 80 -31.86 15.69 3.95
CA ASN A 80 -33.03 16.58 3.93
C ASN A 80 -33.02 17.54 2.74
N GLY A 81 -33.59 17.14 1.60
CA GLY A 81 -33.79 18.05 0.48
C GLY A 81 -34.36 17.44 -0.79
N GLN A 82 -35.68 17.21 -0.84
CA GLN A 82 -36.40 17.10 -2.12
C GLN A 82 -36.58 18.48 -2.77
N THR A 83 -35.93 18.64 -3.93
CA THR A 83 -36.31 19.37 -5.17
C THR A 83 -36.66 20.87 -5.14
N ASN A 84 -35.84 21.71 -5.78
CA ASN A 84 -36.02 22.20 -7.17
C ASN A 84 -34.99 23.30 -7.50
N GLY A 85 -34.42 23.25 -8.72
CA GLY A 85 -33.19 23.94 -9.08
C GLY A 85 -33.28 25.33 -9.70
N GLN A 86 -32.10 25.94 -9.89
CA GLN A 86 -31.61 26.77 -11.01
C GLN A 86 -30.19 27.30 -10.65
N GLY A 87 -29.19 27.12 -11.54
CA GLY A 87 -27.82 27.67 -11.38
C GLY A 87 -27.72 29.16 -11.75
N PRO A 88 -26.52 29.74 -12.08
CA PRO A 88 -25.13 29.28 -11.92
C PRO A 88 -24.11 30.38 -11.42
N HIS A 89 -22.86 29.96 -11.16
CA HIS A 89 -21.56 30.71 -11.10
C HIS A 89 -21.32 31.83 -10.05
N ILE A 90 -20.23 31.76 -9.25
CA ILE A 90 -18.87 32.33 -9.52
C ILE A 90 -17.86 32.07 -8.37
N ASN A 91 -16.59 31.98 -8.77
CA ASN A 91 -15.34 31.72 -8.04
C ASN A 91 -15.12 32.40 -6.67
N ASN A 92 -14.40 31.72 -5.76
CA ASN A 92 -13.11 32.25 -5.29
C ASN A 92 -12.12 31.18 -4.81
N LYS A 93 -10.88 31.38 -5.25
CA LYS A 93 -9.66 30.57 -5.14
C LYS A 93 -8.91 30.86 -3.84
N PHE A 94 -8.58 29.82 -3.06
CA PHE A 94 -7.40 29.68 -2.18
C PHE A 94 -7.29 28.16 -1.94
N GLY A 95 -6.25 27.40 -2.30
CA GLY A 95 -4.84 27.72 -2.45
C GLY A 95 -4.04 26.87 -1.45
N MET A 96 -4.01 25.54 -1.63
CA MET A 96 -2.99 24.67 -1.04
C MET A 96 -2.78 23.47 -1.98
N GLU A 97 -1.53 23.11 -2.17
CA GLU A 97 -1.00 22.44 -3.36
C GLU A 97 -1.51 21.00 -3.55
N ALA A 98 -1.95 20.71 -4.77
CA ALA A 98 -2.27 19.37 -5.22
C ALA A 98 -0.97 18.58 -5.41
N ASN A 99 -0.66 17.71 -4.46
CA ASN A 99 0.09 16.52 -4.79
C ASN A 99 -0.89 15.58 -5.50
N VAL A 100 -0.78 15.51 -6.83
CA VAL A 100 -1.49 14.53 -7.66
C VAL A 100 -0.89 13.15 -7.33
N GLY A 101 -1.43 12.53 -6.31
CA GLY A 101 -1.35 11.10 -6.05
C GLY A 101 -2.74 10.52 -6.29
N THR A 102 -2.88 9.81 -7.39
CA THR A 102 -4.03 8.98 -7.74
C THR A 102 -4.41 8.02 -6.61
N GLU A 103 -5.73 7.77 -6.49
CA GLU A 103 -6.41 6.80 -5.62
C GLU A 103 -6.73 7.30 -4.21
N ASP A 104 -7.84 8.05 -4.15
CA ASP A 104 -8.71 8.25 -2.98
C ASP A 104 -9.41 6.92 -2.62
N GLU A 105 -8.59 5.90 -2.36
CA GLU A 105 -9.05 4.71 -1.66
C GLU A 105 -9.07 5.11 -0.19
N THR A 106 -10.26 5.32 0.38
CA THR A 106 -10.44 5.61 1.81
C THR A 106 -9.76 4.51 2.62
N LYS A 107 -8.49 4.71 2.99
CA LYS A 107 -7.66 3.67 3.62
C LYS A 107 -8.19 3.44 5.02
N THR A 108 -8.90 2.33 5.21
CA THR A 108 -9.35 1.91 6.53
C THR A 108 -8.16 1.51 7.38
N PHE A 109 -8.30 1.72 8.70
CA PHE A 109 -7.20 1.45 9.63
C PHE A 109 -6.79 -0.03 9.57
N ASN A 110 -5.47 -0.27 9.49
CA ASN A 110 -4.82 -1.58 9.52
C ASN A 110 -4.88 -2.42 8.23
N GLU A 111 -5.47 -1.95 7.13
CA GLU A 111 -5.50 -2.70 5.87
C GLU A 111 -4.12 -2.88 5.24
N ASP A 112 -3.18 -1.97 5.51
CA ASP A 112 -1.84 -2.02 4.91
C ASP A 112 -1.08 -3.32 5.26
N ILE A 113 -1.45 -3.98 6.36
CA ILE A 113 -0.83 -5.25 6.78
C ILE A 113 -1.70 -6.47 6.45
N VAL A 114 -2.75 -6.30 5.66
CA VAL A 114 -3.58 -7.38 5.13
C VAL A 114 -3.10 -7.69 3.72
N CYS A 115 -2.74 -8.95 3.45
CA CYS A 115 -2.44 -9.37 2.08
C CYS A 115 -3.73 -9.56 1.27
N THR A 116 -3.61 -9.74 -0.05
CA THR A 116 -4.74 -10.00 -0.95
C THR A 116 -5.60 -11.22 -0.58
N HIS A 117 -5.07 -12.13 0.25
CA HIS A 117 -5.80 -13.28 0.77
C HIS A 117 -6.62 -12.99 2.04
N GLY A 118 -6.61 -11.75 2.54
CA GLY A 118 -7.30 -11.35 3.78
C GLY A 118 -6.58 -11.75 5.08
N ALA A 119 -5.34 -12.23 4.99
CA ALA A 119 -4.53 -12.66 6.13
C ALA A 119 -3.37 -11.70 6.40
N LEU A 120 -2.70 -11.85 7.55
CA LEU A 120 -1.55 -11.04 7.94
C LEU A 120 -0.44 -11.11 6.87
N SER A 121 0.01 -9.94 6.42
CA SER A 121 1.09 -9.80 5.45
C SER A 121 2.42 -10.38 5.97
N ILE A 122 3.24 -10.89 5.03
CA ILE A 122 4.60 -11.37 5.29
C ILE A 122 5.59 -10.21 5.54
N LEU A 123 5.20 -8.97 5.23
CA LEU A 123 6.04 -7.78 5.38
C LEU A 123 6.12 -7.33 6.86
N GLU A 124 7.11 -7.85 7.59
CA GLU A 124 7.28 -7.52 9.01
C GLU A 124 7.72 -6.08 9.28
N THR A 125 8.39 -5.46 8.31
CA THR A 125 8.95 -4.11 8.43
C THR A 125 7.88 -3.04 8.59
N GLU A 126 6.64 -3.32 8.18
CA GLU A 126 5.54 -2.37 8.20
C GLU A 126 4.63 -2.53 9.41
N ARG A 127 4.80 -3.59 10.22
CA ARG A 127 3.98 -3.84 11.42
C ARG A 127 4.71 -3.52 12.72
N LYS A 128 3.95 -3.10 13.73
CA LYS A 128 4.41 -2.88 15.09
C LYS A 128 3.52 -3.64 16.06
N LEU A 129 4.12 -4.28 17.06
CA LEU A 129 3.37 -4.86 18.16
C LEU A 129 2.99 -3.76 19.16
N VAL A 130 1.70 -3.66 19.49
CA VAL A 130 1.17 -2.74 20.51
C VAL A 130 0.46 -3.52 21.59
N SER A 131 0.44 -2.97 22.81
CA SER A 131 -0.21 -3.63 23.93
C SER A 131 -1.73 -3.70 23.74
N THR A 132 -2.38 -4.61 24.45
CA THR A 132 -3.85 -4.70 24.50
C THR A 132 -4.50 -3.37 24.86
N GLU A 133 -3.90 -2.60 25.77
CA GLU A 133 -4.39 -1.27 26.18
C GLU A 133 -4.45 -0.28 24.99
N VAL A 134 -3.40 -0.26 24.16
CA VAL A 134 -3.38 0.58 22.94
C VAL A 134 -4.41 0.09 21.94
N TRP A 135 -4.47 -1.23 21.73
CA TRP A 135 -5.38 -1.83 20.76
C TRP A 135 -6.85 -1.56 21.12
N THR A 136 -7.23 -1.74 22.40
CA THR A 136 -8.58 -1.47 22.88
C THR A 136 -9.02 -0.04 22.58
N LYS A 137 -8.15 0.96 22.79
CA LYS A 137 -8.45 2.35 22.45
C LYS A 137 -8.60 2.57 20.96
N LEU A 138 -7.70 2.02 20.15
CA LEU A 138 -7.80 2.12 18.68
C LEU A 138 -9.10 1.48 18.16
N ARG A 139 -9.56 0.41 18.79
CA ARG A 139 -10.82 -0.28 18.45
C ARG A 139 -12.08 0.54 18.73
N GLU A 140 -12.03 1.52 19.64
CA GLU A 140 -13.15 2.45 19.86
C GLU A 140 -13.39 3.34 18.62
N TYR A 141 -12.32 3.69 17.91
CA TYR A 141 -12.37 4.48 16.68
C TYR A 141 -12.55 3.61 15.43
N PHE A 142 -11.93 2.43 15.39
CA PHE A 142 -11.92 1.54 14.22
C PHE A 142 -12.50 0.16 14.53
N PRO A 143 -13.82 0.02 14.77
CA PRO A 143 -14.43 -1.24 15.19
C PRO A 143 -14.38 -2.34 14.12
N ARG A 144 -14.24 -1.96 12.84
CA ARG A 144 -14.14 -2.88 11.69
C ARG A 144 -12.70 -3.20 11.28
N ALA A 145 -11.70 -2.61 11.94
CA ALA A 145 -10.31 -2.81 11.58
C ALA A 145 -9.92 -4.30 11.71
N PRO A 146 -9.17 -4.86 10.74
CA PRO A 146 -8.58 -6.18 10.83
C PRO A 146 -7.75 -6.33 12.10
N GLU A 147 -7.88 -7.47 12.78
CA GLU A 147 -7.21 -7.77 14.04
C GLU A 147 -6.25 -8.94 13.88
N PHE A 148 -5.02 -8.78 14.36
CA PHE A 148 -4.01 -9.82 14.34
C PHE A 148 -3.29 -9.85 15.69
N THR A 149 -3.34 -10.99 16.38
CA THR A 149 -2.65 -11.17 17.66
C THR A 149 -1.15 -11.37 17.47
N HIS A 150 -0.35 -11.21 18.52
CA HIS A 150 1.10 -11.44 18.47
C HIS A 150 1.48 -12.87 18.02
N MET A 151 0.60 -13.86 18.27
CA MET A 151 0.78 -15.27 17.89
C MET A 151 0.28 -15.57 16.47
N GLN A 152 -0.28 -14.58 15.78
CA GLN A 152 -0.79 -14.77 14.44
C GLN A 152 0.36 -14.95 13.45
N GLU A 153 0.37 -16.11 12.79
CA GLU A 153 1.32 -16.39 11.71
C GLU A 153 0.98 -15.58 10.45
N PRO A 154 2.01 -15.16 9.66
CA PRO A 154 1.80 -14.57 8.35
C PRO A 154 1.05 -15.50 7.38
N CYS A 155 0.54 -14.92 6.30
CA CYS A 155 -0.22 -15.65 5.29
C CYS A 155 0.59 -16.80 4.69
N ARG A 156 0.11 -18.04 4.90
CA ARG A 156 0.76 -19.25 4.38
C ARG A 156 0.91 -19.26 2.86
N GLN A 157 -0.08 -18.74 2.13
CA GLN A 157 -0.02 -18.69 0.66
C GLN A 157 1.09 -17.74 0.21
N CYS A 158 1.20 -16.56 0.82
CA CYS A 158 2.30 -15.63 0.53
C CYS A 158 3.66 -16.22 0.91
N LEU A 159 3.76 -16.92 2.04
CA LEU A 159 5.00 -17.59 2.46
C LEU A 159 5.45 -18.66 1.44
N THR A 160 4.51 -19.47 0.94
CA THR A 160 4.81 -20.46 -0.09
C THR A 160 5.30 -19.80 -1.38
N LEU A 161 4.61 -18.77 -1.85
CA LEU A 161 5.00 -18.04 -3.06
C LEU A 161 6.39 -17.39 -2.93
N GLU A 162 6.70 -16.78 -1.79
CA GLU A 162 8.02 -16.19 -1.53
C GLU A 162 9.12 -17.26 -1.53
N GLN A 163 8.83 -18.46 -1.01
CA GLN A 163 9.78 -19.57 -1.03
C GLN A 163 9.99 -20.11 -2.46
N GLU A 164 8.91 -20.29 -3.22
CA GLU A 164 8.98 -20.71 -4.62
C GLU A 164 9.77 -19.72 -5.48
N GLU A 165 9.62 -18.42 -5.25
CA GLU A 165 10.41 -17.38 -5.92
C GLU A 165 11.91 -17.53 -5.62
N LYS A 166 12.28 -17.70 -4.34
CA LYS A 166 13.67 -17.90 -3.91
C LYS A 166 14.28 -19.15 -4.53
N ASP A 167 13.53 -20.26 -4.55
CA ASP A 167 13.99 -21.52 -5.12
C ASP A 167 14.17 -21.42 -6.64
N ASN A 168 13.23 -20.79 -7.34
CA ASN A 168 13.33 -20.53 -8.77
C ASN A 168 14.53 -19.62 -9.12
N GLU A 169 14.79 -18.58 -8.31
CA GLU A 169 15.96 -17.71 -8.48
C GLU A 169 17.27 -18.49 -8.28
N ALA A 170 17.34 -19.35 -7.26
CA ALA A 170 18.52 -20.18 -6.99
C ALA A 170 18.81 -21.16 -8.14
N VAL A 171 17.76 -21.82 -8.65
CA VAL A 171 17.86 -22.71 -9.81
C VAL A 171 18.34 -21.93 -11.05
N SER A 172 17.76 -20.76 -11.32
CA SER A 172 18.16 -19.90 -12.44
C SER A 172 19.63 -19.48 -12.35
N LYS A 173 20.10 -19.05 -11.16
CA LYS A 173 21.51 -18.72 -10.89
C LYS A 173 22.44 -19.90 -11.13
N MET A 174 22.05 -21.10 -10.69
CA MET A 174 22.84 -22.31 -10.89
C MET A 174 22.99 -22.63 -12.38
N MET A 175 21.89 -22.56 -13.16
CA MET A 175 21.95 -22.78 -14.60
C MET A 175 22.83 -21.75 -15.31
N ALA A 176 22.71 -20.47 -14.95
CA ALA A 176 23.53 -19.41 -15.53
C ALA A 176 25.02 -19.57 -15.21
N LEU A 177 25.36 -19.99 -13.98
CA LEU A 177 26.73 -20.27 -13.58
C LEU A 177 27.31 -21.47 -14.35
N GLU A 178 26.52 -22.53 -14.51
CA GLU A 178 26.91 -23.70 -15.29
C GLU A 178 27.20 -23.32 -16.74
N GLN A 179 26.31 -22.56 -17.39
CA GLN A 179 26.52 -22.05 -18.76
C GLN A 179 27.80 -21.19 -18.87
N LYS A 180 28.04 -20.30 -17.90
CA LYS A 180 29.26 -19.48 -17.84
C LYS A 180 30.52 -20.34 -17.75
N ASN A 181 30.51 -21.39 -16.93
CA ASN A 181 31.64 -22.29 -16.77
C ASN A 181 31.88 -23.12 -18.04
N GLN A 182 30.82 -23.57 -18.72
CA GLN A 182 30.94 -24.24 -20.02
C GLN A 182 31.61 -23.34 -21.06
N LEU A 183 31.25 -22.05 -21.11
CA LEU A 183 31.91 -21.09 -22.01
C LEU A 183 33.40 -20.91 -21.69
N LEU A 184 33.76 -20.82 -20.41
CA LEU A 184 35.17 -20.74 -19.99
C LEU A 184 35.97 -22.00 -20.36
N ASN A 185 35.35 -23.18 -20.32
CA ASN A 185 35.98 -24.41 -20.74
C ASN A 185 36.27 -24.40 -22.25
N LEU A 186 35.32 -23.91 -23.08
CA LEU A 186 35.54 -23.73 -24.51
C LEU A 186 36.70 -22.77 -24.80
N PHE A 187 36.75 -21.62 -24.12
CA PHE A 187 37.80 -20.62 -24.32
C PHE A 187 39.20 -21.14 -23.95
N HIS A 188 39.29 -21.93 -22.88
CA HIS A 188 40.56 -22.53 -22.44
C HIS A 188 40.87 -23.88 -23.11
N GLU A 189 40.11 -24.28 -24.13
CA GLU A 189 40.20 -25.58 -24.81
C GLU A 189 40.15 -26.80 -23.86
N LYS A 190 39.55 -26.65 -22.68
CA LYS A 190 39.35 -27.75 -21.74
C LYS A 190 38.27 -28.68 -22.30
N ASN A 191 38.51 -29.99 -22.27
CA ASN A 191 37.62 -31.03 -22.84
C ASN A 191 37.44 -30.98 -24.36
N ARG A 192 38.37 -30.35 -25.11
CA ARG A 192 38.35 -30.38 -26.57
C ARG A 192 38.55 -31.81 -27.08
N PRO A 193 37.63 -32.38 -27.87
CA PRO A 193 37.85 -33.68 -28.49
C PRO A 193 39.09 -33.62 -29.39
N VAL A 194 39.98 -34.61 -29.27
CA VAL A 194 41.11 -34.75 -30.19
C VAL A 194 40.53 -35.07 -31.57
N LEU A 195 40.65 -34.13 -32.51
CA LEU A 195 40.27 -34.35 -33.89
C LEU A 195 41.22 -35.42 -34.46
N THR A 196 40.72 -36.65 -34.59
CA THR A 196 41.41 -37.68 -35.37
C THR A 196 41.54 -37.18 -36.80
N LYS A 197 42.74 -37.35 -37.38
CA LYS A 197 43.08 -36.86 -38.72
C LYS A 197 41.95 -37.17 -39.70
N TRP A 198 41.47 -36.12 -40.38
CA TRP A 198 40.50 -36.24 -41.46
C TRP A 198 40.95 -37.36 -42.40
N PRO A 199 40.08 -38.32 -42.78
CA PRO A 199 40.45 -39.35 -43.73
C PRO A 199 41.00 -38.65 -44.96
N GLN A 200 42.27 -38.88 -45.26
CA GLN A 200 42.90 -38.39 -46.48
C GLN A 200 42.25 -39.18 -47.63
N VAL A 201 41.04 -38.79 -48.02
CA VAL A 201 40.44 -39.26 -49.26
C VAL A 201 41.35 -38.69 -50.32
N LYS A 202 42.22 -39.56 -50.83
CA LYS A 202 43.13 -39.26 -51.94
C LYS A 202 42.25 -38.69 -53.04
N ARG A 203 42.27 -37.36 -53.20
CA ARG A 203 41.74 -36.70 -54.38
C ARG A 203 42.57 -37.24 -55.53
N ARG A 204 42.07 -38.28 -56.20
CA ARG A 204 42.47 -38.54 -57.59
C ARG A 204 42.15 -37.23 -58.30
N ALA A 205 43.15 -36.65 -58.95
CA ALA A 205 42.92 -35.61 -59.92
C ALA A 205 41.92 -36.17 -60.92
N VAL A 206 40.68 -35.73 -60.82
CA VAL A 206 39.71 -35.83 -61.90
C VAL A 206 39.66 -34.42 -62.44
N ASP A 207 39.91 -34.33 -63.73
CA ASP A 207 40.24 -33.14 -64.47
C ASP A 207 39.30 -31.96 -64.21
N CYS A 208 39.88 -30.75 -64.24
CA CYS A 208 39.14 -29.50 -64.25
C CYS A 208 38.22 -29.44 -65.47
N GLU A 209 36.94 -29.79 -65.30
CA GLU A 209 35.88 -29.28 -66.17
C GLU A 209 34.93 -28.39 -65.35
N ALA A 210 34.70 -27.21 -65.93
CA ALA A 210 34.09 -26.05 -65.33
C ALA A 210 32.66 -26.31 -64.84
N PHE A 211 32.41 -26.12 -63.55
CA PHE A 211 31.08 -25.79 -63.05
C PHE A 211 30.96 -24.27 -62.92
N ASN A 212 30.41 -23.65 -63.97
CA ASN A 212 29.85 -22.31 -63.91
C ASN A 212 28.71 -22.31 -62.89
N PHE A 213 28.92 -21.67 -61.74
CA PHE A 213 27.82 -21.21 -60.90
C PHE A 213 27.47 -19.78 -61.34
N GLN A 214 26.45 -19.69 -62.19
CA GLN A 214 25.81 -18.45 -62.56
C GLN A 214 25.04 -17.93 -61.34
N PHE A 215 25.43 -16.76 -60.83
CA PHE A 215 24.64 -16.01 -59.85
C PHE A 215 23.29 -15.62 -60.46
N PHE A 216 22.21 -16.02 -59.79
CA PHE A 216 20.94 -15.29 -59.71
C PHE A 216 20.37 -15.49 -58.31
#